data_AF-A0A850QXW8-F1
#
_entry.id   AF-A0A850QXW8-F1
#
_cell.length_a   1.000
_cell.length_b   1.000
_cell.length_c   1.000
_cell.angle_alpha   90.00
_cell.angle_beta   90.00
_cell.angle_gamma   90.00
#
_symmetry.space_group_name_H-M   'P 1'
#
loop_
_entity.id
_entity.type
_entity.pdbx_description
1 polymer ?
#
loop_
_entity_poly.entity_id
_entity_poly.type
_entity_poly.pdbx_seq_one_letter_code
_entity_poly.pdbx_strand_id
1 'polypeptide(L)' 'ILLSGDGDFDLLVDKVQSKYQTKVEIYGVPGLTAASLINGADFFREIEQTLLLGR' A
#
# COMPACT_ATOMS: atom_id res chain seq x y z
N ILE A 1 1.09 8.07 2.18
CA ILE A 1 1.68 6.78 2.63
C ILE A 1 0.60 6.04 3.41
N LEU A 2 0.36 4.76 3.09
CA LEU A 2 -0.58 3.88 3.78
C LEU A 2 0.17 2.61 4.22
N LEU A 3 0.09 2.25 5.50
CA LEU A 3 0.63 1.00 6.03
C LEU A 3 -0.53 0.02 6.22
N SER A 4 -0.88 -0.71 5.17
CA SER A 4 -1.96 -1.70 5.19
C SER A 4 -1.85 -2.63 4.00
N GLY A 5 -2.22 -3.89 4.21
CA GLY A 5 -2.41 -4.89 3.16
C GLY A 5 -3.87 -5.08 2.71
N ASP A 6 -4.81 -4.37 3.33
CA ASP A 6 -6.24 -4.64 3.24
C ASP A 6 -6.91 -4.01 2.00
N GLY A 7 -7.45 -4.83 1.11
CA GLY A 7 -8.08 -4.39 -0.14
C GLY A 7 -9.31 -3.49 0.05
N ASP A 8 -9.90 -3.42 1.24
CA ASP A 8 -11.00 -2.49 1.53
C ASP A 8 -10.59 -1.01 1.35
N PHE A 9 -9.28 -0.72 1.27
CA PHE A 9 -8.75 0.61 1.00
C PHE A 9 -8.65 1.00 -0.49
N ASP A 10 -9.01 0.13 -1.43
CA ASP A 10 -8.88 0.42 -2.87
C ASP A 10 -9.58 1.72 -3.28
N LEU A 11 -10.83 1.90 -2.84
CA LEU A 11 -11.62 3.11 -3.12
C LEU A 11 -11.02 4.36 -2.49
N LEU A 12 -10.33 4.22 -1.35
CA LEU A 12 -9.65 5.33 -0.70
C LEU A 12 -8.44 5.77 -1.53
N VAL A 13 -7.63 4.81 -2.00
CA VAL A 13 -6.43 5.09 -2.82
C VAL A 13 -6.83 5.80 -4.12
N ASP A 14 -7.79 5.24 -4.85
CA ASP A 14 -8.28 5.80 -6.11
C ASP A 14 -8.83 7.23 -5.92
N LYS A 15 -9.64 7.44 -4.87
CA LYS A 15 -10.20 8.76 -4.57
C LYS A 15 -9.14 9.78 -4.20
N VAL A 16 -8.11 9.38 -3.43
CA VAL A 16 -7.04 10.29 -3.02
C VAL A 16 -6.21 10.71 -4.23
N GLN A 17 -5.83 9.77 -5.09
CA GLN A 17 -5.06 10.06 -6.31
C GLN A 17 -5.85 10.91 -7.29
N SER A 18 -7.09 10.51 -7.63
CA SER A 18 -7.89 11.18 -8.64
C SER A 18 -8.35 12.58 -8.22
N LYS A 19 -8.83 12.75 -6.98
CA LYS A 19 -9.41 14.01 -6.52
C LYS A 19 -8.36 15.02 -6.08
N TYR A 20 -7.28 14.56 -5.46
CA TYR A 20 -6.28 15.43 -4.84
C TYR A 20 -4.92 15.38 -5.55
N GLN A 21 -4.80 14.64 -6.66
CA GLN A 21 -3.56 14.49 -7.44
C GLN A 21 -2.36 14.11 -6.57
N THR A 22 -2.61 13.32 -5.53
CA THR A 22 -1.62 12.99 -4.51
C THR A 22 -1.08 11.60 -4.77
N LYS A 23 0.25 11.46 -4.76
CA LYS A 23 0.89 10.14 -4.89
C LYS A 23 0.63 9.29 -3.65
N VAL A 24 0.32 8.03 -3.86
CA VAL A 24 0.09 7.03 -2.81
C VAL A 24 1.23 6.02 -2.84
N GLU A 25 1.85 5.84 -1.67
CA GLU A 25 2.83 4.80 -1.41
C GLU A 25 2.25 3.85 -0.36
N ILE A 26 2.24 2.55 -0.66
CA ILE A 26 1.75 1.50 0.22
C ILE A 26 2.92 0.74 0.80
N TYR A 27 2.89 0.50 2.10
CA TYR A 27 3.74 -0.47 2.78
C TYR A 27 2.88 -1.65 3.21
N GLY A 28 3.23 -2.86 2.76
CA GLY A 28 2.46 -4.07 3.05
C GLY A 28 3.30 -5.34 2.99
N VAL A 29 2.85 -6.40 3.65
CA VAL A 29 3.52 -7.70 3.63
C VAL A 29 3.23 -8.39 2.29
N PRO A 30 4.25 -8.78 1.50
CA PRO A 30 4.06 -9.51 0.25
C PRO A 30 3.26 -10.80 0.47
N GLY A 31 2.32 -11.10 -0.44
CA GLY A 31 1.44 -12.27 -0.32
C GLY A 31 0.29 -12.13 0.68
N LEU A 32 0.30 -11.13 1.56
CA LEU A 32 -0.81 -10.76 2.46
C LEU A 32 -1.39 -9.38 2.15
N THR A 33 -0.96 -8.76 1.04
CA THR A 33 -1.46 -7.48 0.57
C THR A 33 -2.33 -7.69 -0.66
N ALA A 34 -3.49 -7.05 -0.71
CA ALA A 34 -4.39 -7.13 -1.86
C ALA A 34 -3.71 -6.65 -3.15
N ALA A 35 -3.86 -7.42 -4.22
CA ALA A 35 -3.26 -7.09 -5.52
C ALA A 35 -3.79 -5.76 -6.09
N SER A 36 -5.05 -5.44 -5.82
CA SER A 36 -5.68 -4.18 -6.22
C SER A 36 -5.01 -2.96 -5.59
N LEU A 37 -4.69 -3.02 -4.30
CA LEU A 37 -3.90 -1.99 -3.60
C LEU A 37 -2.52 -1.81 -4.25
N ILE A 38 -1.78 -2.91 -4.48
CA ILE A 38 -0.44 -2.87 -5.09
C ILE A 38 -0.50 -2.21 -6.47
N ASN A 39 -1.49 -2.60 -7.29
CA ASN A 39 -1.66 -2.09 -8.65
C ASN A 39 -2.15 -0.63 -8.69
N GLY A 40 -2.89 -0.19 -7.67
CA GLY A 40 -3.42 1.17 -7.57
C GLY A 40 -2.42 2.18 -7.02
N ALA A 41 -1.42 1.76 -6.25
CA ALA A 41 -0.44 2.68 -5.67
C ALA A 41 0.60 3.15 -6.68
N ASP A 42 1.13 4.36 -6.47
CA ASP A 42 2.30 4.85 -7.22
C ASP A 42 3.57 4.07 -6.84
N PHE A 43 3.65 3.63 -5.59
CA PHE A 43 4.77 2.85 -5.08
C PHE A 43 4.29 1.78 -4.09
N PHE A 44 4.82 0.57 -4.22
CA PHE A 44 4.66 -0.49 -3.23
C PHE A 44 6.01 -0.77 -2.56
N ARG A 45 6.01 -0.78 -1.22
CA ARG A 45 7.16 -1.07 -0.37
C ARG A 45 6.87 -2.30 0.44
N GLU A 46 7.66 -3.32 0.19
CA GLU A 46 7.49 -4.62 0.82
C GLU A 46 7.93 -4.56 2.28
N ILE A 47 7.05 -4.99 3.19
CA ILE A 47 7.39 -5.24 4.59
C ILE A 47 8.05 -6.61 4.66
N GLU A 48 9.38 -6.60 4.57
CA GLU A 48 10.25 -7.78 4.70
C GLU A 48 11.14 -7.70 5.95
N GLN A 49 12.07 -8.66 6.10
CA GLN A 49 12.95 -8.79 7.28
C GLN A 49 13.69 -7.51 7.67
N THR A 50 14.06 -6.67 6.70
CA THR A 50 14.74 -5.38 6.95
C THR A 50 13.87 -4.36 7.67
N LEU A 51 12.55 -4.54 7.66
CA LEU A 51 11.56 -3.72 8.34
C LEU A 51 10.95 -4.40 9.58
N LEU A 52 11.40 -5.61 9.93
CA LEU A 52 10.98 -6.32 11.14
C LEU A 52 11.99 -6.08 12.27
N LEU A 53 11.50 -6.15 13.50
CA LEU A 53 12.37 -6.08 14.67
C LEU A 53 13.30 -7.29 14.70
N GLY A 54 14.58 -7.02 15.00
CA GLY A 54 15.54 -8.06 15.34
C GLY A 54 15.08 -8.82 16.58
N ARG A 55 15.50 -10.09 16.66
CA ARG A 55 15.16 -10.97 17.78
C ARG A 55 16.06 -10.73 18.98
#